data_AF-A0A432V5B9-F1
#
_entry.id   AF-A0A432V5B9-F1
#
_cell.length_a   1.000
_cell.length_b   1.000
_cell.length_c   1.000
_cell.angle_alpha   90.00
_cell.angle_beta   90.00
_cell.angle_gamma   90.00
#
_symmetry.space_group_name_H-M   'P 1'
#
loop_
_entity.id
_entity.type
_entity.pdbx_description
1 polymer ?
#
loop_
_entity_poly.entity_id
_entity_poly.type
_entity_poly.pdbx_seq_one_letter_code
_entity_poly.pdbx_strand_id
1 'polypeptide(L)'
;MIARAVERWVAIRAAHESAGLDFEQLALITGWSVRSIQRRAAREKWVPWRVAGRQPDIKTPLRKVAESLIAQVQTLAIGEDGEPLALDKARIDTISVLTRTLEKIIEIMPSGGEAKEDQTKRDADMAEALKRIDQRIVELAKGYARQLGKTKSEG
;
A
#
# COMPACT_ATOMS: atom_id res chain seq x y z
N MET A 1 11.66 -40.93 -26.62
CA MET A 1 12.62 -40.34 -25.65
C MET A 1 12.77 -38.82 -25.82
N ILE A 2 12.85 -38.30 -27.06
CA ILE A 2 12.99 -36.87 -27.37
C ILE A 2 11.79 -36.02 -26.88
N ALA A 3 10.55 -36.51 -27.02
CA ALA A 3 9.35 -35.79 -26.57
C ALA A 3 9.38 -35.44 -25.07
N ARG A 4 9.75 -36.39 -24.21
CA ARG A 4 9.89 -36.17 -22.76
C ARG A 4 10.98 -35.14 -22.40
N ALA A 5 12.02 -35.04 -23.22
CA ALA A 5 13.07 -34.04 -23.00
C ALA A 5 12.57 -32.64 -23.35
N VAL A 6 11.78 -32.50 -24.43
CA VAL A 6 11.15 -31.23 -24.81
C VAL A 6 10.13 -30.77 -23.76
N GLU A 7 9.25 -31.67 -23.32
CA GLU A 7 8.26 -31.39 -22.26
C GLU A 7 8.93 -30.92 -20.96
N ARG A 8 10.05 -31.56 -20.57
CA ARG A 8 10.83 -31.14 -19.41
C ARG A 8 11.39 -29.73 -19.56
N TRP A 9 11.92 -29.37 -20.73
CA TRP A 9 12.39 -28.00 -20.98
C TRP A 9 11.26 -26.97 -20.93
N VAL A 10 10.08 -27.30 -21.44
CA VAL A 10 8.88 -26.44 -21.35
C VAL A 10 8.47 -26.24 -19.89
N ALA A 11 8.43 -27.31 -19.09
CA ALA A 11 8.06 -27.24 -17.68
C ALA A 11 9.06 -26.40 -16.86
N ILE A 12 10.36 -26.55 -17.11
CA ILE A 12 11.42 -25.78 -16.43
C ILE A 12 11.32 -24.30 -16.80
N ARG A 13 11.06 -24.00 -18.08
CA ARG A 13 10.82 -22.63 -18.53
C ARG A 13 9.63 -22.03 -17.80
N ALA A 14 8.50 -22.73 -17.77
CA ALA A 14 7.30 -22.26 -17.05
C ALA A 14 7.59 -22.04 -15.56
N ALA A 15 8.36 -22.91 -14.92
CA ALA A 15 8.75 -22.76 -13.52
C ALA A 15 9.66 -21.54 -13.28
N HIS A 16 10.59 -21.25 -14.19
CA HIS A 16 11.43 -20.05 -14.13
C HIS A 16 10.64 -18.75 -14.37
N GLU A 17 9.81 -18.73 -15.42
CA GLU A 17 9.11 -17.54 -15.89
C GLU A 17 7.84 -17.24 -15.06
N SER A 18 7.19 -18.26 -14.49
CA SER A 18 5.90 -18.12 -13.77
C SER A 18 5.99 -18.36 -12.26
N ALA A 19 6.69 -19.43 -11.84
CA ALA A 19 6.82 -19.76 -10.40
C ALA A 19 8.03 -19.10 -9.74
N GLY A 20 8.89 -18.49 -10.55
CA GLY A 20 9.99 -17.67 -10.12
C GLY A 20 11.18 -18.41 -9.50
N LEU A 21 11.32 -19.68 -9.85
CA LEU A 21 12.48 -20.48 -9.44
C LEU A 21 13.76 -19.96 -10.11
N ASP A 22 14.82 -19.84 -9.31
CA ASP A 22 16.14 -19.51 -9.83
C ASP A 22 16.82 -20.73 -10.48
N PHE A 23 17.93 -20.50 -11.17
CA PHE A 23 18.62 -21.58 -11.89
C PHE A 23 19.23 -22.65 -10.96
N GLU A 24 19.51 -22.34 -9.69
CA GLU A 24 20.05 -23.29 -8.72
C GLU A 24 18.94 -24.23 -8.23
N GLN A 25 17.76 -23.69 -7.92
CA GLN A 25 16.56 -24.45 -7.58
C GLN A 25 16.13 -25.36 -8.73
N LEU A 26 16.17 -24.86 -9.97
CA LEU A 26 15.85 -25.67 -11.15
C LEU A 26 16.85 -26.81 -11.36
N ALA A 27 18.14 -26.57 -11.11
CA ALA A 27 19.16 -27.61 -11.16
C ALA A 27 18.93 -28.69 -10.09
N LEU A 28 18.56 -28.28 -8.87
CA LEU A 28 18.26 -29.18 -7.75
C LEU A 28 17.08 -30.12 -8.07
N ILE A 29 15.97 -29.59 -8.60
CA ILE A 29 14.76 -30.40 -8.86
C ILE A 29 14.88 -31.27 -10.13
N THR A 30 15.73 -30.89 -11.09
CA THR A 30 15.85 -31.60 -12.37
C THR A 30 17.08 -32.48 -12.48
N GLY A 31 18.05 -32.30 -11.59
CA GLY A 31 19.35 -32.96 -11.64
C GLY A 31 20.25 -32.47 -12.79
N TRP A 32 19.88 -31.38 -13.47
CA TRP A 32 20.68 -30.81 -14.56
C TRP A 32 21.66 -29.77 -14.04
N SER A 33 22.79 -29.62 -14.75
CA SER A 33 23.75 -28.59 -14.37
C SER A 33 23.17 -27.18 -14.60
N VAL A 34 23.42 -26.28 -13.65
CA VAL A 34 23.05 -24.85 -13.73
C VAL A 34 23.54 -24.23 -15.05
N ARG A 35 24.78 -24.55 -15.48
CA ARG A 35 25.36 -24.07 -16.75
C ARG A 35 24.58 -24.51 -17.99
N SER A 36 23.96 -25.69 -17.97
CA SER A 36 23.15 -26.18 -19.09
C SER A 36 21.83 -25.41 -19.19
N ILE A 37 21.19 -25.17 -18.04
CA ILE A 37 19.93 -24.42 -17.95
C ILE A 37 20.16 -22.96 -18.36
N GLN A 38 21.21 -22.31 -17.85
CA GLN A 38 21.58 -20.94 -18.22
C GLN A 38 21.84 -20.77 -19.72
N ARG A 39 22.61 -21.69 -20.33
CA ARG A 39 22.87 -21.66 -21.79
C ARG A 39 21.60 -21.78 -22.60
N ARG A 40 20.65 -22.62 -22.16
CA ARG A 40 19.35 -22.78 -22.83
C ARG A 40 18.50 -21.53 -22.66
N ALA A 41 18.38 -21.03 -21.43
CA ALA A 41 17.63 -19.83 -21.08
C ALA A 41 18.11 -18.60 -21.87
N ALA A 42 19.42 -18.41 -22.01
CA ALA A 42 20.01 -17.33 -22.80
C ALA A 42 19.68 -17.47 -24.30
N ARG A 43 19.77 -18.68 -24.85
CA ARG A 43 19.45 -18.96 -26.27
C ARG A 43 17.98 -18.70 -26.59
N GLU A 44 17.09 -19.04 -25.67
CA GLU A 44 15.64 -18.92 -25.84
C GLU A 44 15.07 -17.63 -25.25
N LYS A 45 15.94 -16.73 -24.75
CA LYS A 45 15.58 -15.44 -24.16
C LYS A 45 14.50 -15.58 -23.07
N TRP A 46 14.71 -16.50 -22.12
CA TRP A 46 13.78 -16.68 -21.01
C TRP A 46 13.69 -15.42 -20.16
N VAL A 47 12.49 -15.06 -19.75
CA VAL A 47 12.25 -13.83 -18.98
C VAL A 47 12.06 -14.19 -17.50
N PRO A 48 12.89 -13.68 -16.59
CA PRO A 48 12.66 -13.88 -15.16
C PRO A 48 11.28 -13.37 -14.76
N TRP A 49 10.58 -14.07 -13.87
CA TRP A 49 9.29 -13.62 -13.33
C TRP A 49 9.33 -12.18 -12.80
N ARG A 50 10.49 -11.75 -12.24
CA ARG A 50 10.71 -10.39 -11.73
C ARG A 50 10.79 -9.32 -12.84
N VAL A 51 11.24 -9.70 -14.04
CA VAL A 51 11.41 -8.80 -15.19
C VAL A 51 10.15 -8.79 -16.07
N ALA A 52 9.33 -9.85 -16.02
CA ALA A 52 8.11 -9.98 -16.81
C ALA A 52 6.97 -9.00 -16.44
N GLY A 53 7.20 -8.02 -15.55
CA GLY A 53 6.24 -6.96 -15.25
C GLY A 53 4.89 -7.42 -14.68
N ARG A 54 4.74 -8.71 -14.36
CA ARG A 54 3.57 -9.28 -13.68
C ARG A 54 3.97 -9.81 -12.33
N GLN A 55 4.28 -8.91 -11.40
CA GLN A 55 3.68 -9.13 -10.10
C GLN A 55 2.17 -9.04 -10.34
N PRO A 56 1.34 -10.06 -9.99
CA PRO A 56 -0.07 -9.75 -9.79
C PRO A 56 -0.06 -8.55 -8.85
N ASP A 57 -0.55 -7.43 -9.34
CA ASP A 57 -0.58 -6.19 -8.58
C ASP A 57 -1.58 -6.43 -7.45
N ILE A 58 -1.11 -7.04 -6.37
CA ILE A 58 -1.88 -7.29 -5.16
C ILE A 58 -2.17 -5.95 -4.48
N LYS A 59 -1.35 -4.91 -4.75
CA LYS A 59 -1.52 -3.57 -4.19
C LYS A 59 -2.79 -2.92 -4.72
N THR A 60 -3.19 -3.12 -5.98
CA THR A 60 -4.43 -2.55 -6.52
C THR A 60 -5.71 -3.13 -5.90
N PRO A 61 -5.94 -4.45 -5.86
CA PRO A 61 -7.05 -5.04 -5.13
C PRO A 61 -7.03 -4.69 -3.65
N LEU A 62 -5.86 -4.68 -3.01
CA LEU A 62 -5.73 -4.38 -1.59
C LEU A 62 -6.01 -2.90 -1.28
N ARG A 63 -5.63 -1.99 -2.17
CA ARG A 63 -6.02 -0.57 -2.13
C ARG A 63 -7.54 -0.40 -2.25
N LYS A 64 -8.18 -1.11 -3.17
CA LYS A 64 -9.65 -1.11 -3.30
C LYS A 64 -10.35 -1.63 -2.05
N VAL A 65 -9.79 -2.66 -1.40
CA VAL A 65 -10.29 -3.16 -0.12
C VAL A 65 -10.11 -2.12 0.98
N ALA A 66 -8.95 -1.47 1.06
CA ALA A 66 -8.71 -0.40 2.04
C ALA A 66 -9.65 0.80 1.84
N GLU A 67 -9.85 1.25 0.60
CA GLU A 67 -10.80 2.31 0.23
C GLU A 67 -12.24 1.94 0.63
N SER A 68 -12.66 0.69 0.38
CA SER A 68 -13.97 0.18 0.80
C SER A 68 -14.13 0.14 2.32
N LEU A 69 -13.10 -0.27 3.05
CA LEU A 69 -13.12 -0.29 4.52
C LEU A 69 -13.19 1.13 5.10
N ILE A 70 -12.47 2.09 4.51
CA ILE A 70 -12.53 3.51 4.89
C ILE A 70 -13.95 4.05 4.67
N ALA A 71 -14.58 3.78 3.53
CA ALA A 71 -15.94 4.21 3.24
C ALA A 71 -16.96 3.61 4.23
N GLN A 72 -16.79 2.34 4.61
CA GLN A 72 -17.63 1.69 5.62
C GLN A 72 -17.45 2.33 7.00
N VAL A 73 -16.22 2.63 7.43
CA VAL A 73 -15.97 3.33 8.70
C VAL A 73 -16.58 4.73 8.68
N GLN A 74 -16.48 5.46 7.57
CA GLN A 74 -17.09 6.78 7.42
C GLN A 74 -18.61 6.73 7.51
N THR A 75 -19.24 5.76 6.85
CA THR A 75 -20.71 5.56 6.88
C THR A 75 -21.21 5.16 8.28
N LEU A 76 -20.39 4.42 9.04
CA LEU A 76 -20.73 4.02 10.41
C LEU A 76 -20.50 5.14 11.43
N ALA A 77 -19.59 6.07 11.15
CA ALA A 77 -19.23 7.18 12.03
C ALA A 77 -20.03 8.47 11.75
N ILE A 78 -20.48 8.68 10.51
CA ILE A 78 -21.18 9.88 10.03
C ILE A 78 -22.47 9.41 9.33
N GLY A 79 -23.63 9.91 9.75
CA GLY A 79 -24.89 9.62 9.05
C GLY A 79 -24.94 10.23 7.65
N GLU A 80 -25.91 9.82 6.82
CA GLU A 80 -26.10 10.35 5.45
C GLU A 80 -26.23 11.88 5.40
N ASP A 81 -26.63 12.50 6.53
CA ASP A 81 -26.81 13.95 6.68
C ASP A 81 -25.57 14.69 7.21
N GLY A 82 -24.43 14.02 7.42
CA GLY A 82 -23.22 14.64 7.97
C GLY A 82 -23.20 14.79 9.50
N GLU A 83 -24.28 14.39 10.17
CA GLU A 83 -24.40 14.43 11.63
C GLU A 83 -23.78 13.19 12.29
N PRO A 84 -23.12 13.33 13.46
CA PRO A 84 -22.59 12.20 14.22
C PRO A 84 -23.73 11.25 14.61
N LEU A 85 -23.70 10.02 14.09
CA LEU A 85 -24.64 8.99 14.53
C LEU A 85 -24.32 8.63 15.98
N ALA A 86 -25.36 8.43 16.80
CA ALA A 86 -25.18 7.90 18.15
C ALA A 86 -24.43 6.56 18.07
N LEU A 87 -23.18 6.56 18.52
CA LEU A 87 -22.29 5.40 18.46
C LEU A 87 -22.73 4.38 19.52
N ASP A 88 -23.48 3.37 19.11
CA ASP A 88 -23.74 2.21 19.94
C ASP A 88 -22.48 1.33 20.10
N LYS A 89 -22.45 0.50 21.15
CA LYS A 89 -21.30 -0.36 21.46
C LYS A 89 -20.95 -1.33 20.32
N ALA A 90 -21.96 -1.83 19.60
CA ALA A 90 -21.75 -2.76 18.49
C ALA A 90 -21.05 -2.08 17.30
N ARG A 91 -21.36 -0.81 17.03
CA ARG A 91 -20.67 0.02 16.02
C ARG A 91 -19.23 0.31 16.41
N ILE A 92 -18.97 0.64 17.67
CA ILE A 92 -17.61 0.88 18.17
C ILE A 92 -16.75 -0.37 18.01
N ASP A 93 -17.28 -1.54 18.38
CA ASP A 93 -16.57 -2.82 18.23
C ASP A 93 -16.29 -3.12 16.75
N THR A 94 -17.25 -2.84 15.87
CA THR A 94 -17.10 -3.01 14.41
C THR A 94 -16.03 -2.08 13.84
N ILE A 95 -16.04 -0.80 14.20
CA ILE A 95 -15.02 0.18 13.79
C ILE A 95 -13.64 -0.28 14.28
N SER A 96 -13.52 -0.75 15.52
CA SER A 96 -12.24 -1.22 16.07
C SER A 96 -11.66 -2.41 15.31
N VAL A 97 -12.51 -3.36 14.89
CA VAL A 97 -12.10 -4.49 14.05
C VAL A 97 -11.66 -4.02 12.67
N LEU A 98 -12.43 -3.13 12.03
CA LEU A 98 -12.10 -2.58 10.72
C LEU A 98 -10.76 -1.82 10.74
N THR A 99 -10.52 -1.00 11.77
CA THR A 99 -9.25 -0.28 11.96
C THR A 99 -8.08 -1.23 12.13
N ARG A 100 -8.20 -2.29 12.95
CA ARG A 100 -7.13 -3.31 13.09
C ARG A 100 -6.84 -4.05 11.79
N THR A 101 -7.87 -4.33 10.98
CA THR A 101 -7.65 -4.95 9.67
C THR A 101 -6.95 -4.01 8.69
N LEU A 102 -7.26 -2.71 8.74
CA LEU A 102 -6.56 -1.66 7.97
C LEU A 102 -5.09 -1.54 8.38
N GLU A 103 -4.79 -1.54 9.68
CA GLU A 103 -3.41 -1.52 10.19
C GLU A 103 -2.59 -2.70 9.65
N LYS A 104 -3.19 -3.90 9.67
CA LYS A 104 -2.54 -5.13 9.17
C LYS A 104 -2.33 -5.11 7.67
N ILE A 105 -3.25 -4.52 6.91
CA ILE A 105 -3.11 -4.29 5.47
C ILE A 105 -1.95 -3.32 5.17
N ILE A 106 -1.82 -2.26 5.96
CA ILE A 106 -0.73 -1.28 5.83
C ILE A 106 0.62 -1.93 6.16
N GLU A 107 0.69 -2.78 7.18
CA GLU A 107 1.89 -3.54 7.55
C GLU A 107 2.33 -4.52 6.44
N ILE A 108 1.36 -5.17 5.78
CA ILE A 108 1.60 -6.12 4.67
C ILE A 108 1.94 -5.43 3.35
N MET A 109 1.67 -4.12 3.21
CA MET A 109 2.14 -3.31 2.09
C MET A 109 3.37 -2.49 2.49
N PRO A 110 4.56 -3.10 2.73
CA PRO A 110 5.76 -2.31 2.85
C PRO A 110 5.93 -1.58 1.52
N SER A 111 6.03 -0.27 1.62
CA SER A 111 6.19 0.69 0.54
C SER A 111 7.49 0.41 -0.21
N GLY A 112 7.48 -0.60 -1.07
CA GLY A 112 8.62 -0.98 -1.88
C GLY A 112 8.93 0.13 -2.87
N GLY A 113 10.07 0.80 -2.66
CA GLY A 113 10.79 1.62 -3.66
C GLY A 113 10.29 3.04 -3.89
N GLU A 114 8.99 3.27 -4.00
CA GLU A 114 8.43 4.57 -4.43
C GLU A 114 8.17 5.56 -3.27
N ALA A 115 8.26 5.11 -2.02
CA ALA A 115 7.88 5.92 -0.86
C ALA A 115 8.84 7.06 -0.50
N LYS A 116 10.10 7.07 -0.95
CA LYS A 116 11.03 8.14 -0.56
C LYS A 116 10.70 9.48 -1.24
N GLU A 117 10.29 9.46 -2.51
CA GLU A 117 9.86 10.68 -3.21
C GLU A 117 8.46 11.14 -2.75
N ASP A 118 7.52 10.21 -2.56
CA ASP A 118 6.16 10.55 -2.12
C ASP A 118 6.09 11.00 -0.66
N GLN A 119 6.93 10.47 0.23
CA GLN A 119 6.96 10.87 1.64
C GLN A 119 7.56 12.26 1.81
N THR A 120 8.57 12.62 1.03
CA THR A 120 9.16 13.97 1.08
C THR A 120 8.16 15.03 0.59
N LYS A 121 7.35 14.70 -0.44
CA LYS A 121 6.25 15.57 -0.89
C LYS A 121 5.14 15.66 0.16
N ARG A 122 4.71 14.54 0.73
CA ARG A 122 3.68 14.52 1.79
C ARG A 122 4.12 15.26 3.05
N ASP A 123 5.38 15.15 3.44
CA ASP A 123 5.94 15.87 4.59
C ASP A 123 6.00 17.37 4.32
N ALA A 124 6.32 17.79 3.09
CA ALA A 124 6.28 19.19 2.68
C ALA A 124 4.83 19.75 2.66
N ASP A 125 3.89 19.01 2.09
CA ASP A 125 2.47 19.39 2.05
C ASP A 125 1.87 19.45 3.47
N MET A 126 2.26 18.51 4.35
CA MET A 126 1.87 18.48 5.76
C MET A 126 2.44 19.68 6.52
N ALA A 127 3.71 20.01 6.32
CA ALA A 127 4.33 21.19 6.94
C ALA A 127 3.64 22.49 6.49
N GLU A 128 3.23 22.58 5.22
CA GLU A 128 2.48 23.72 4.72
C GLU A 128 1.08 23.82 5.34
N ALA A 129 0.36 22.70 5.42
CA ALA A 129 -0.94 22.63 6.07
C ALA A 129 -0.86 23.05 7.55
N LEU A 130 0.12 22.53 8.29
CA LEU A 130 0.37 22.88 9.69
C LEU A 130 0.69 24.37 9.85
N LYS A 131 1.46 24.95 8.93
CA LYS A 131 1.78 26.39 8.94
C LYS A 131 0.54 27.26 8.75
N ARG A 132 -0.39 26.86 7.87
CA ARG A 132 -1.66 27.60 7.67
C ARG A 132 -2.55 27.53 8.91
N ILE A 133 -2.59 26.37 9.58
CA ILE A 133 -3.34 26.19 10.83
C ILE A 133 -2.75 27.08 11.93
N ASP A 134 -1.43 27.06 12.12
CA ASP A 134 -0.74 27.89 13.12
C ASP A 134 -1.00 29.39 12.88
N GLN A 135 -0.89 29.84 11.63
CA GLN A 135 -1.18 31.22 11.26
C GLN A 135 -2.63 31.60 11.57
N ARG A 136 -3.59 30.70 11.35
CA ARG A 136 -5.00 30.94 11.66
C ARG A 136 -5.25 30.98 13.17
N ILE A 137 -4.58 30.13 13.95
CA ILE A 137 -4.64 30.16 15.41
C ILE A 137 -4.13 31.51 15.93
N VAL A 138 -2.99 31.99 15.43
CA VAL A 138 -2.42 33.29 15.82
C VAL A 138 -3.35 34.45 15.46
N GLU A 139 -3.96 34.43 14.27
CA GLU A 139 -4.95 35.43 13.86
C GLU A 139 -6.16 35.46 14.80
N LEU A 140 -6.74 34.30 15.09
CA LEU A 140 -7.88 34.19 16.00
C LEU A 140 -7.51 34.65 17.41
N ALA A 141 -6.35 34.24 17.92
CA ALA A 141 -5.86 34.67 19.23
C ALA A 141 -5.66 36.20 19.30
N LYS A 142 -5.10 36.83 18.26
CA LYS A 142 -4.99 38.29 18.16
C LYS A 142 -6.36 38.97 18.09
N GLY A 143 -7.32 38.37 17.37
CA GLY A 143 -8.70 38.83 17.31
C GLY A 143 -9.38 38.81 18.68
N TYR A 144 -9.29 37.68 19.38
CA TYR A 144 -9.82 37.51 20.73
C TYR A 144 -9.16 38.45 21.74
N ALA A 145 -7.83 38.62 21.68
CA ALA A 145 -7.11 39.55 22.55
C ALA A 145 -7.56 41.01 22.34
N ARG A 146 -7.81 41.41 21.08
CA ARG A 146 -8.38 42.74 20.77
C ARG A 146 -9.80 42.91 21.29
N GLN A 147 -10.64 41.87 21.19
CA GLN A 147 -12.01 41.91 21.74
C GLN A 147 -11.98 42.04 23.26
N LEU A 148 -11.21 41.21 23.96
CA LEU A 148 -11.04 41.29 25.42
C LEU A 148 -10.47 42.63 25.87
N GLY A 149 -9.52 43.20 25.12
CA GLY A 149 -8.96 44.52 25.40
C GLY A 149 -9.97 45.67 25.22
N LYS A 150 -10.88 45.57 24.25
CA LYS A 150 -11.97 46.53 24.05
C LYS A 150 -13.03 46.44 25.14
N THR A 151 -13.43 45.22 25.52
CA THR A 151 -14.42 45.00 26.59
C THR A 151 -13.94 45.51 27.95
N LYS A 152 -12.62 45.56 28.19
CA LYS A 152 -12.02 46.08 29.42
C LYS A 152 -11.86 47.61 29.44
N SER A 153 -12.08 48.29 28.31
CA SER A 153 -11.97 49.76 28.17
C SER A 153 -13.31 50.48 28.30
N GLU A 154 -14.43 49.76 28.31
CA GLU A 154 -15.80 50.30 28.33
C GLU A 154 -16.56 49.97 29.63
N GLY A 155 -15.87 49.50 30.68
CA GLY A 155 -16.40 49.35 32.04
C GLY A 155 -15.49 50.03 33.05
#